data_AF-A0A3D2UNC8-F1
#
_entry.id   AF-A0A3D2UNC8-F1
#
_cell.length_a   1.000
_cell.length_b   1.000
_cell.length_c   1.000
_cell.angle_alpha   90.00
_cell.angle_beta   90.00
_cell.angle_gamma   90.00
#
_symmetry.space_group_name_H-M   'P 1'
#
loop_
_entity.id
_entity.type
_entity.pdbx_description
1 polymer ?
#
loop_
_entity_poly.entity_id
_entity_poly.type
_entity_poly.pdbx_seq_one_letter_code
_entity_poly.pdbx_strand_id
1 'polypeptide(L)'
;NQNLKDPLKSEAHSIIDLGDEFFMVGRLHPMIDNDLRIRRMKQEASDKDVSMILFDVVLGEGSHLDPTGELVPAIQQIQASRKDIEFVAIVIGTDDDPQNISQQIDKLKEANVIVFRTAAEAVEYISLKFSAKNTNEYKPVDISQLKQPLAGINVGLESFYESLISQGAGAVHVEWKPPAGGNEKMANLLAKMKSKK
;
A
#
# COMPACT_ATOMS: atom_id res chain seq x y z
N ASN A 1 21.45 -16.10 -5.50
CA ASN A 1 21.98 -14.73 -5.48
C ASN A 1 20.97 -13.79 -6.09
N GLN A 2 20.47 -12.84 -5.32
CA GLN A 2 19.54 -11.80 -5.79
C GLN A 2 20.29 -10.54 -6.30
N ASN A 3 21.61 -10.63 -6.46
CA ASN A 3 22.44 -9.51 -6.87
C ASN A 3 22.41 -9.35 -8.40
N LEU A 4 22.37 -8.10 -8.85
CA LEU A 4 22.62 -7.75 -10.25
C LEU A 4 24.04 -8.16 -10.66
N LYS A 5 24.22 -8.48 -11.94
CA LYS A 5 25.55 -8.76 -12.50
C LYS A 5 26.43 -7.51 -12.53
N ASP A 6 25.80 -6.36 -12.75
CA ASP A 6 26.41 -5.03 -12.72
C ASP A 6 25.50 -4.10 -11.92
N PRO A 7 25.92 -3.59 -10.73
CA PRO A 7 25.12 -2.66 -9.94
C PRO A 7 24.77 -1.35 -10.67
N LEU A 8 25.53 -0.98 -11.71
CA LEU A 8 25.25 0.19 -12.54
C LEU A 8 24.15 -0.04 -13.57
N LYS A 9 23.72 -1.28 -13.79
CA LYS A 9 22.75 -1.64 -14.82
C LYS A 9 21.57 -2.42 -14.24
N SER A 10 20.38 -1.80 -14.27
CA SER A 10 19.14 -2.47 -13.90
C SER A 10 18.82 -3.61 -14.88
N GLU A 11 18.29 -4.72 -14.36
CA GLU A 11 17.73 -5.83 -15.14
C GLU A 11 16.29 -6.08 -14.68
N ALA A 12 15.30 -5.93 -15.59
CA ALA A 12 13.87 -6.05 -15.28
C ALA A 12 13.46 -5.20 -14.04
N HIS A 13 12.73 -5.78 -13.09
CA HIS A 13 12.44 -5.13 -11.81
C HIS A 13 13.67 -5.20 -10.91
N SER A 14 14.28 -4.04 -10.66
CA SER A 14 15.50 -3.91 -9.86
C SER A 14 15.26 -2.99 -8.66
N ILE A 15 15.76 -3.39 -7.49
CA ILE A 15 15.84 -2.56 -6.28
C ILE A 15 17.32 -2.39 -5.97
N ILE A 16 17.76 -1.14 -5.79
CA ILE A 16 19.18 -0.79 -5.70
C ILE A 16 19.38 0.04 -4.44
N ASP A 17 20.25 -0.45 -3.56
CA ASP A 17 20.73 0.31 -2.42
C ASP A 17 21.87 1.23 -2.88
N LEU A 18 21.57 2.52 -3.04
CA LEU A 18 22.58 3.52 -3.40
C LEU A 18 23.50 3.88 -2.24
N GLY A 19 23.18 3.45 -1.01
CA GLY A 19 24.04 3.60 0.17
C GLY A 19 25.14 2.55 0.28
N ASP A 20 25.12 1.53 -0.58
CA ASP A 20 26.16 0.50 -0.63
C ASP A 20 27.56 1.09 -0.92
N GLU A 21 28.58 0.50 -0.31
CA GLU A 21 29.98 0.95 -0.43
C GLU A 21 30.43 1.15 -1.88
N PHE A 22 29.93 0.31 -2.80
CA PHE A 22 30.23 0.42 -4.23
C PHE A 22 29.90 1.80 -4.81
N PHE A 23 28.79 2.40 -4.41
CA PHE A 23 28.35 3.70 -4.92
C PHE A 23 28.93 4.89 -4.16
N MET A 24 29.52 4.62 -2.99
CA MET A 24 29.89 5.60 -1.98
C MET A 24 31.34 6.07 -2.06
N VAL A 25 32.15 5.50 -2.95
CA VAL A 25 33.56 5.87 -3.11
C VAL A 25 33.69 7.34 -3.53
N GLY A 26 34.20 8.17 -2.61
CA GLY A 26 34.43 9.61 -2.82
C GLY A 26 33.16 10.47 -2.85
N ARG A 27 32.04 9.99 -2.28
CA ARG A 27 30.74 10.68 -2.28
C ARG A 27 30.12 10.73 -0.89
N LEU A 28 29.22 11.69 -0.69
CA LEU A 28 28.35 11.73 0.49
C LEU A 28 27.23 10.69 0.37
N HIS A 29 26.68 10.28 1.52
CA HIS A 29 25.64 9.25 1.54
C HIS A 29 24.36 9.78 0.88
N PRO A 30 23.61 8.97 0.10
CA PRO A 30 22.39 9.42 -0.58
C PRO A 30 21.30 10.00 0.32
N MET A 31 21.35 9.70 1.61
CA MET A 31 20.46 10.33 2.60
C MET A 31 20.84 11.79 2.91
N ILE A 32 22.11 12.16 2.70
CA ILE A 32 22.68 13.49 2.98
C ILE A 32 22.74 14.34 1.72
N ASP A 33 22.99 13.72 0.56
CA ASP A 33 23.20 14.38 -0.73
C ASP A 33 22.47 13.63 -1.85
N ASN A 34 21.65 14.33 -2.64
CA ASN A 34 20.82 13.70 -3.66
C ASN A 34 21.49 13.58 -5.04
N ASP A 35 22.75 14.00 -5.24
CA ASP A 35 23.40 14.01 -6.56
C ASP A 35 23.36 12.63 -7.22
N LEU A 36 23.78 11.60 -6.48
CA LEU A 36 23.79 10.23 -6.98
C LEU A 36 22.39 9.75 -7.33
N ARG A 37 21.40 10.09 -6.50
CA ARG A 37 20.00 9.69 -6.68
C ARG A 37 19.43 10.33 -7.94
N ILE A 38 19.63 11.63 -8.12
CA ILE A 38 19.18 12.39 -9.29
C ILE A 38 19.85 11.87 -10.56
N ARG A 39 21.16 11.60 -10.53
CA ARG A 39 21.87 10.99 -11.67
C ARG A 39 21.30 9.62 -12.01
N ARG A 40 21.04 8.78 -11.00
CA ARG A 40 20.45 7.45 -11.22
C ARG A 40 19.03 7.56 -11.79
N MET A 41 18.18 8.43 -11.27
CA MET A 41 16.83 8.67 -11.81
C MET A 41 16.86 9.08 -13.28
N LYS A 42 17.78 9.98 -13.66
CA LYS A 42 17.96 10.39 -15.06
C LYS A 42 18.43 9.24 -15.95
N GLN A 43 19.31 8.39 -15.45
CA GLN A 43 19.76 7.19 -16.16
C GLN A 43 18.59 6.22 -16.40
N GLU A 44 17.84 5.85 -15.37
CA GLU A 44 16.69 4.95 -15.51
C GLU A 44 15.61 5.55 -16.43
N ALA A 45 15.35 6.86 -16.31
CA ALA A 45 14.38 7.53 -17.18
C ALA A 45 14.80 7.64 -18.65
N SER A 46 16.08 7.42 -18.97
CA SER A 46 16.56 7.36 -20.36
C SER A 46 16.22 6.03 -21.03
N ASP A 47 15.96 4.98 -20.25
CA ASP A 47 15.51 3.69 -20.74
C ASP A 47 13.99 3.71 -20.97
N LYS A 48 13.58 3.37 -22.19
CA LYS A 48 12.17 3.39 -22.62
C LYS A 48 11.36 2.26 -21.99
N ASP A 49 12.01 1.20 -21.51
CA ASP A 49 11.33 0.07 -20.88
C ASP A 49 11.02 0.35 -19.40
N VAL A 50 11.64 1.39 -18.81
CA VAL A 50 11.32 1.86 -17.46
C VAL A 50 10.03 2.66 -17.49
N SER A 51 9.00 2.12 -16.83
CA SER A 51 7.67 2.74 -16.68
C SER A 51 7.41 3.30 -15.28
N MET A 52 8.25 2.96 -14.30
CA MET A 52 8.12 3.42 -12.92
C MET A 52 9.49 3.60 -12.27
N ILE A 53 9.64 4.67 -11.47
CA ILE A 53 10.76 4.87 -10.56
C ILE A 53 10.22 4.92 -9.12
N LEU A 54 10.61 3.94 -8.32
CA LEU A 54 10.37 3.88 -6.88
C LEU A 54 11.57 4.45 -6.13
N PHE A 55 11.34 5.31 -5.15
CA PHE A 55 12.37 5.84 -4.28
C PHE A 55 11.83 6.10 -2.87
N ASP A 56 12.71 6.30 -1.90
CA ASP A 56 12.40 6.63 -0.52
C ASP A 56 12.81 8.07 -0.18
N VAL A 57 12.11 8.72 0.75
CA VAL A 57 12.53 10.00 1.30
C VAL A 57 12.61 9.83 2.80
N VAL A 58 13.83 9.65 3.30
CA VAL A 58 14.11 9.50 4.73
C VAL A 58 14.42 10.86 5.32
N LEU A 59 13.69 11.21 6.37
CA LEU A 59 13.82 12.46 7.11
C LEU A 59 14.51 12.20 8.47
N GLY A 60 14.72 13.28 9.21
CA GLY A 60 15.32 13.27 10.53
C GLY A 60 16.74 13.80 10.55
N GLU A 61 17.33 13.75 11.74
CA GLU A 61 18.68 14.25 11.99
C GLU A 61 19.73 13.51 11.16
N GLY A 62 20.68 14.27 10.62
CA GLY A 62 21.72 13.74 9.74
C GLY A 62 21.25 13.40 8.32
N SER A 63 19.99 13.62 7.96
CA SER A 63 19.51 13.57 6.58
C SER A 63 19.59 14.96 5.91
N HIS A 64 19.42 15.00 4.59
CA HIS A 64 19.36 16.24 3.83
C HIS A 64 18.26 17.18 4.40
N LEU A 65 18.54 18.49 4.42
CA LEU A 65 17.66 19.50 5.07
C LEU A 65 16.36 19.77 4.31
N ASP A 66 16.38 19.66 2.98
CA ASP A 66 15.16 19.72 2.14
C ASP A 66 15.23 18.73 0.97
N PRO A 67 15.07 17.41 1.22
CA PRO A 67 15.27 16.38 0.20
C PRO A 67 14.38 16.61 -1.04
N THR A 68 13.11 16.97 -0.82
CA THR A 68 12.17 17.18 -1.91
C THR A 68 12.46 18.46 -2.69
N GLY A 69 13.09 19.46 -2.06
CA GLY A 69 13.57 20.67 -2.74
C GLY A 69 14.53 20.39 -3.90
N GLU A 70 15.33 19.32 -3.81
CA GLU A 70 16.26 18.90 -4.88
C GLU A 70 15.67 17.82 -5.79
N LEU A 71 14.95 16.86 -5.22
CA LEU A 71 14.39 15.73 -5.97
C LEU A 71 13.25 16.17 -6.91
N VAL A 72 12.34 17.04 -6.45
CA VAL A 72 11.16 17.45 -7.23
C VAL A 72 11.52 18.14 -8.55
N PRO A 73 12.45 19.12 -8.60
CA PRO A 73 12.86 19.72 -9.86
C PRO A 73 13.41 18.69 -10.86
N ALA A 74 14.18 17.72 -10.39
CA ALA A 74 14.71 16.65 -11.25
C ALA A 74 13.60 15.74 -11.79
N ILE A 75 12.62 15.37 -10.94
CA ILE A 75 11.45 14.58 -11.33
C ILE A 75 10.63 15.32 -12.40
N GLN A 76 10.35 16.61 -12.20
CA GLN A 76 9.59 17.41 -13.15
C GLN A 76 10.30 17.55 -14.51
N GLN A 77 11.63 17.67 -14.52
CA GLN A 77 12.43 17.66 -15.76
C GLN A 77 12.29 16.33 -16.50
N ILE A 78 12.33 15.20 -15.77
CA ILE A 78 12.12 13.88 -16.37
C ILE A 78 10.70 13.78 -16.94
N GLN A 79 9.68 14.12 -16.16
CA GLN A 79 8.27 14.08 -16.56
C GLN A 79 7.95 15.03 -17.73
N ALA A 80 8.74 16.07 -17.96
CA ALA A 80 8.61 16.91 -19.15
C ALA A 80 8.93 16.14 -20.44
N SER A 81 9.88 15.20 -20.39
CA SER A 81 10.35 14.41 -21.53
C SER A 81 9.75 12.99 -21.60
N ARG A 82 9.37 12.41 -20.46
CA ARG A 82 8.77 11.09 -20.30
C ARG A 82 7.41 11.22 -19.62
N LYS A 83 6.33 11.30 -20.40
CA LYS A 83 4.95 11.43 -19.87
C LYS A 83 4.35 10.12 -19.37
N ASP A 84 4.98 9.01 -19.74
CA ASP A 84 4.58 7.64 -19.46
C ASP A 84 5.19 7.08 -18.16
N ILE A 85 6.23 7.72 -17.62
CA ILE A 85 6.92 7.26 -16.42
C ILE A 85 6.20 7.74 -15.16
N GLU A 86 5.96 6.82 -14.23
CA GLU A 86 5.37 7.12 -12.92
C GLU A 86 6.44 7.18 -11.83
N PHE A 87 6.28 8.10 -10.89
CA PHE A 87 7.13 8.21 -9.72
C PHE A 87 6.37 7.81 -8.47
N VAL A 88 6.97 6.93 -7.67
CA VAL A 88 6.42 6.48 -6.39
C VAL A 88 7.45 6.75 -5.29
N ALA A 89 7.02 7.41 -4.22
CA ALA A 89 7.86 7.72 -3.07
C ALA A 89 7.35 7.05 -1.80
N ILE A 90 8.26 6.51 -0.99
CA ILE A 90 7.99 6.09 0.39
C ILE A 90 8.60 7.14 1.32
N VAL A 91 7.78 7.91 2.03
CA VAL A 91 8.27 8.96 2.94
C VAL A 91 8.34 8.43 4.37
N ILE A 92 9.56 8.42 4.90
CA ILE A 92 9.93 7.86 6.21
C ILE A 92 10.39 9.00 7.11
N GLY A 93 9.76 9.12 8.28
CA GLY A 93 10.02 10.20 9.22
C GLY A 93 8.80 10.49 10.08
N THR A 94 8.89 11.53 10.89
CA THR A 94 7.91 11.96 11.87
C THR A 94 7.58 13.45 11.72
N ASP A 95 6.55 13.90 12.44
CA ASP A 95 6.18 15.32 12.46
C ASP A 95 7.20 16.18 13.24
N ASP A 96 8.05 15.55 14.06
CA ASP A 96 9.10 16.20 14.86
C ASP A 96 10.42 16.37 14.07
N ASP A 97 10.52 15.80 12.87
CA ASP A 97 11.73 15.92 12.05
C ASP A 97 11.91 17.34 11.49
N PRO A 98 13.15 17.85 11.39
CA PRO A 98 13.43 19.23 11.01
C PRO A 98 12.96 19.61 9.60
N GLN A 99 12.77 18.63 8.71
CA GLN A 99 12.37 18.84 7.32
C GLN A 99 10.86 19.09 7.14
N ASN A 100 10.06 18.93 8.19
CA ASN A 100 8.59 18.97 8.19
C ASN A 100 7.97 17.97 7.19
N ILE A 101 7.57 16.81 7.69
CA ILE A 101 7.11 15.72 6.83
C ILE A 101 5.88 16.05 5.98
N SER A 102 4.95 16.88 6.48
CA SER A 102 3.77 17.29 5.70
C SER A 102 4.19 18.10 4.47
N GLN A 103 5.10 19.07 4.64
CA GLN A 103 5.60 19.88 3.53
C GLN A 103 6.34 19.04 2.49
N GLN A 104 7.14 18.06 2.92
CA GLN A 104 7.82 17.15 2.00
C GLN A 104 6.81 16.31 1.19
N ILE A 105 5.77 15.79 1.83
CA ILE A 105 4.71 15.02 1.15
C ILE A 105 3.94 15.88 0.16
N ASP A 106 3.59 17.12 0.53
CA ASP A 106 2.80 18.00 -0.32
C ASP A 106 3.59 18.39 -1.58
N LYS A 107 4.88 18.75 -1.44
CA LYS A 107 5.77 19.02 -2.58
C LYS A 107 5.87 17.83 -3.55
N LEU A 108 5.95 16.61 -3.04
CA LEU A 108 5.97 15.40 -3.88
C LEU A 108 4.65 15.20 -4.63
N LYS A 109 3.51 15.35 -3.94
CA LYS A 109 2.18 15.21 -4.55
C LYS A 109 1.94 16.27 -5.63
N GLU A 110 2.34 17.52 -5.39
CA GLU A 110 2.28 18.61 -6.37
C GLU A 110 3.10 18.30 -7.63
N ALA A 111 4.17 17.50 -7.49
CA ALA A 111 4.99 17.01 -8.59
C ALA A 111 4.45 15.71 -9.24
N ASN A 112 3.19 15.34 -9.00
CA ASN A 112 2.57 14.11 -9.48
C ASN A 112 3.31 12.83 -9.05
N VAL A 113 3.95 12.85 -7.88
CA VAL A 113 4.52 11.65 -7.25
C VAL A 113 3.46 10.98 -6.39
N ILE A 114 3.32 9.66 -6.51
CA ILE A 114 2.45 8.87 -5.63
C ILE A 114 3.21 8.61 -4.34
N VAL A 115 2.65 9.04 -3.20
CA VAL A 115 3.34 9.00 -1.91
C VAL A 115 2.68 7.99 -0.97
N PHE A 116 3.49 7.10 -0.42
CA PHE A 116 3.13 6.15 0.64
C PHE A 116 3.92 6.43 1.91
N ARG A 117 3.37 6.02 3.05
CA ARG A 117 4.04 6.16 4.37
C ARG A 117 4.66 4.85 4.85
N THR A 118 4.33 3.74 4.19
CA THR A 118 4.90 2.43 4.51
C THR A 118 5.34 1.71 3.24
N ALA A 119 6.35 0.85 3.37
CA ALA A 119 6.76 -0.02 2.27
C ALA A 119 5.65 -1.01 1.88
N ALA A 120 4.82 -1.45 2.84
CA ALA A 120 3.72 -2.38 2.56
C ALA A 120 2.68 -1.78 1.60
N GLU A 121 2.24 -0.54 1.83
CA GLU A 121 1.30 0.15 0.94
C GLU A 121 1.88 0.37 -0.46
N ALA A 122 3.17 0.75 -0.54
CA ALA A 122 3.85 0.92 -1.81
C ALA A 122 3.95 -0.41 -2.58
N VAL A 123 4.30 -1.50 -1.90
CA VAL A 123 4.37 -2.84 -2.50
C VAL A 123 2.99 -3.31 -2.95
N GLU A 124 1.93 -3.09 -2.18
CA GLU A 124 0.56 -3.41 -2.57
C GLU A 124 0.16 -2.66 -3.85
N TYR A 125 0.41 -1.36 -3.90
CA TYR A 125 0.15 -0.52 -5.07
C TYR A 125 0.88 -1.01 -6.32
N ILE A 126 2.19 -1.25 -6.21
CA ILE A 126 3.03 -1.74 -7.30
C ILE A 126 2.57 -3.12 -7.74
N SER A 127 2.27 -4.01 -6.79
CA SER A 127 1.78 -5.36 -7.08
C SER A 127 0.48 -5.31 -7.85
N LEU A 128 -0.50 -4.49 -7.46
CA LEU A 128 -1.76 -4.36 -8.21
C LEU A 128 -1.56 -3.82 -9.63
N LYS A 129 -0.56 -2.96 -9.83
CA LYS A 129 -0.28 -2.34 -11.13
C LYS A 129 0.45 -3.27 -12.10
N PHE A 130 1.43 -4.03 -11.60
CA PHE A 130 2.27 -4.93 -12.40
C PHE A 130 1.89 -6.40 -12.30
N SER A 131 0.92 -6.76 -11.47
CA SER A 131 0.38 -8.12 -11.45
C SER A 131 -0.08 -8.49 -12.84
N ALA A 132 0.35 -9.66 -13.30
CA ALA A 132 -0.25 -10.28 -14.46
C ALA A 132 -1.75 -10.33 -14.22
N LYS A 133 -2.53 -9.67 -15.09
CA LYS A 133 -3.98 -9.85 -15.11
C LYS A 133 -4.20 -11.32 -15.46
N ASN A 134 -4.36 -12.16 -14.44
CA ASN A 134 -5.02 -13.42 -14.60
C ASN A 134 -6.41 -13.06 -15.11
N THR A 135 -6.62 -13.27 -16.41
CA THR A 135 -7.94 -13.20 -17.00
C THR A 135 -8.72 -14.31 -16.33
N ASN A 136 -9.41 -13.96 -15.25
CA ASN A 136 -10.31 -14.86 -14.58
C ASN A 136 -11.32 -15.32 -15.63
N GLU A 137 -11.28 -16.60 -16.01
CA GLU A 137 -12.22 -17.21 -16.97
C GLU A 137 -13.66 -17.29 -16.43
N TYR A 138 -13.87 -16.82 -15.20
CA TYR A 138 -15.18 -16.80 -14.56
C TYR A 138 -16.10 -15.80 -15.23
N LYS A 139 -17.36 -16.21 -15.42
CA LYS A 139 -18.44 -15.32 -15.86
C LYS A 139 -18.56 -14.17 -14.85
N PRO A 140 -18.49 -12.89 -15.28
CA PRO A 140 -18.64 -11.75 -14.38
C PRO A 140 -19.93 -11.85 -13.58
N VAL A 141 -19.84 -11.68 -12.26
CA VAL A 141 -21.01 -11.59 -11.39
C VAL A 141 -21.64 -10.23 -11.59
N ASP A 142 -22.96 -10.20 -11.79
CA ASP A 142 -23.70 -8.96 -11.87
C ASP A 142 -23.82 -8.32 -10.47
N ILE A 143 -22.95 -7.35 -10.19
CA ILE A 143 -22.91 -6.64 -8.90
C ILE A 143 -24.16 -5.76 -8.71
N SER A 144 -24.95 -5.48 -9.75
CA SER A 144 -26.18 -4.70 -9.60
C SER A 144 -27.17 -5.37 -8.64
N GLN A 145 -27.13 -6.70 -8.53
CA GLN A 145 -27.94 -7.47 -7.58
C GLN A 145 -27.62 -7.14 -6.12
N LEU A 146 -26.38 -6.79 -5.79
CA LEU A 146 -25.99 -6.37 -4.44
C LEU A 146 -26.41 -4.94 -4.09
N LYS A 147 -26.82 -4.14 -5.09
CA LYS A 147 -27.28 -2.76 -4.91
C LYS A 147 -28.80 -2.66 -4.74
N GLN A 148 -29.52 -3.75 -4.97
CA GLN A 148 -30.97 -3.79 -4.74
C GLN A 148 -31.25 -4.01 -3.25
N PRO A 149 -32.45 -3.67 -2.74
CA PRO A 149 -32.84 -4.01 -1.38
C PRO A 149 -32.68 -5.51 -1.13
N LEU A 150 -31.82 -5.87 -0.17
CA LEU A 150 -31.55 -7.25 0.22
C LEU A 150 -32.38 -7.63 1.44
N ALA A 151 -32.74 -8.90 1.54
CA ALA A 151 -33.31 -9.48 2.75
C ALA A 151 -32.34 -10.49 3.37
N GLY A 152 -32.22 -10.46 4.70
CA GLY A 152 -31.34 -11.36 5.45
C GLY A 152 -32.07 -12.64 5.91
N ILE A 153 -31.43 -13.79 5.78
CA ILE A 153 -31.81 -15.00 6.51
C ILE A 153 -30.83 -15.14 7.68
N ASN A 154 -31.26 -14.75 8.88
CA ASN A 154 -30.41 -14.81 10.07
C ASN A 154 -30.42 -16.21 10.67
N VAL A 155 -29.26 -16.85 10.71
CA VAL A 155 -29.03 -18.14 11.38
C VAL A 155 -28.01 -17.90 12.50
N GLY A 156 -28.37 -18.19 13.75
CA GLY A 156 -27.48 -18.01 14.89
C GLY A 156 -28.08 -17.12 15.98
N LEU A 157 -27.37 -16.07 16.38
CA LEU A 157 -27.82 -15.19 17.45
C LEU A 157 -29.01 -14.33 17.00
N GLU A 158 -30.08 -14.34 17.80
CA GLU A 158 -31.28 -13.56 17.55
C GLU A 158 -31.00 -12.04 17.56
N SER A 159 -30.04 -11.58 18.35
CA SER A 159 -29.63 -10.16 18.40
C SER A 159 -29.19 -9.60 17.04
N PHE A 160 -28.67 -10.43 16.13
CA PHE A 160 -28.33 -9.99 14.78
C PHE A 160 -29.58 -9.79 13.91
N TYR A 161 -30.60 -10.62 14.10
CA TYR A 161 -31.90 -10.42 13.46
C TYR A 161 -32.56 -9.13 13.97
N GLU A 162 -32.59 -8.91 15.28
CA GLU A 162 -33.15 -7.69 15.87
C GLU A 162 -32.46 -6.42 15.33
N SER A 163 -31.12 -6.46 15.22
CA SER A 163 -30.34 -5.36 14.65
C SER A 163 -30.67 -5.06 13.18
N LEU A 164 -30.94 -6.09 12.37
CA LEU A 164 -31.36 -5.92 10.98
C LEU A 164 -32.74 -5.28 10.89
N ILE A 165 -33.70 -5.77 11.68
CA ILE A 165 -35.06 -5.23 11.71
C ILE A 165 -35.09 -3.78 12.21
N SER A 166 -34.30 -3.44 13.24
CA SER A 166 -34.25 -2.07 13.77
C SER A 166 -33.69 -1.05 12.76
N GLN A 167 -32.90 -1.50 11.79
CA GLN A 167 -32.37 -0.68 10.69
C GLN A 167 -33.30 -0.63 9.47
N GLY A 168 -34.49 -1.24 9.56
CA GLY A 168 -35.48 -1.29 8.48
C GLY A 168 -35.15 -2.28 7.36
N ALA A 169 -34.19 -3.20 7.58
CA ALA A 169 -33.88 -4.25 6.62
C ALA A 169 -34.93 -5.37 6.70
N GLY A 170 -35.27 -5.97 5.56
CA GLY A 170 -36.06 -7.21 5.55
C GLY A 170 -35.22 -8.35 6.10
N ALA A 171 -35.73 -9.12 7.07
CA ALA A 171 -35.02 -10.30 7.55
C ALA A 171 -35.99 -11.38 8.06
N VAL A 172 -35.52 -12.62 8.06
CA VAL A 172 -36.18 -13.77 8.70
C VAL A 172 -35.18 -14.42 9.65
N HIS A 173 -35.57 -14.65 10.89
CA HIS A 173 -34.78 -15.45 11.82
C HIS A 173 -35.11 -16.93 11.68
N VAL A 174 -34.07 -17.73 11.46
CA VAL A 174 -34.16 -19.19 11.51
C VAL A 174 -33.66 -19.63 12.88
N GLU A 175 -34.56 -20.20 13.68
CA GLU A 175 -34.23 -20.83 14.95
C GLU A 175 -33.46 -22.14 14.68
N TRP A 176 -32.14 -22.02 14.54
CA TRP A 176 -31.26 -23.16 14.31
C TRP A 176 -30.59 -23.62 15.59
N LYS A 177 -30.60 -24.94 15.84
CA LYS A 177 -29.89 -25.59 16.95
C LYS A 177 -29.08 -26.77 16.41
N PRO A 178 -27.87 -27.04 16.93
CA PRO A 178 -27.09 -28.21 16.52
C PRO A 178 -27.89 -29.51 16.72
N PRO A 179 -27.69 -30.55 15.90
CA PRO A 179 -28.48 -31.80 15.94
C PRO A 179 -28.45 -32.57 17.28
N ALA A 180 -27.56 -32.23 18.21
CA ALA A 180 -27.46 -32.84 19.54
C ALA A 180 -28.45 -32.24 20.56
N GLY A 181 -29.67 -31.94 20.14
CA GLY A 181 -30.75 -31.33 20.93
C GLY A 181 -31.39 -32.27 21.98
N GLY A 182 -30.60 -33.06 22.71
CA GLY A 182 -31.11 -34.00 23.72
C GLY A 182 -30.32 -34.06 25.03
N ASN A 183 -29.14 -33.43 25.13
CA ASN A 183 -28.38 -33.42 26.39
C ASN A 183 -28.66 -32.14 27.17
N GLU A 184 -29.79 -32.11 27.88
CA GLU A 184 -30.24 -31.00 28.72
C GLU A 184 -29.17 -30.53 29.71
N LYS A 185 -28.34 -31.45 30.22
CA LYS A 185 -27.25 -31.12 31.15
C LYS A 185 -26.21 -30.21 30.49
N MET A 186 -25.86 -30.49 29.23
CA MET A 186 -24.88 -29.69 28.49
C MET A 186 -25.45 -28.34 28.03
N ALA A 187 -26.72 -28.30 27.63
CA ALA A 187 -27.42 -27.05 27.32
C ALA A 187 -27.49 -26.13 28.55
N ASN A 188 -27.84 -26.69 29.72
CA ASN A 188 -27.91 -25.96 30.98
C ASN A 188 -26.53 -25.47 31.45
N LEU A 189 -25.47 -26.24 31.24
CA LEU A 189 -24.10 -25.81 31.53
C LEU A 189 -23.68 -24.63 30.64
N LEU A 190 -23.95 -24.71 29.33
CA LEU A 190 -23.65 -23.62 28.39
C LEU A 190 -24.44 -22.35 28.70
N ALA A 191 -25.73 -22.47 29.07
CA ALA A 191 -26.56 -21.33 29.47
C ALA A 191 -26.03 -20.63 30.73
N LYS A 192 -25.66 -21.41 31.77
CA LYS A 192 -25.05 -20.87 33.01
C LYS A 192 -23.69 -20.20 32.79
N MET A 193 -22.94 -20.63 31.76
CA MET A 193 -21.67 -19.98 31.40
C MET A 193 -21.89 -18.64 30.68
N LYS A 194 -22.96 -18.50 29.88
CA LYS A 194 -23.30 -17.24 29.22
C LYS A 194 -23.86 -16.18 30.18
N SER A 195 -24.52 -16.56 31.27
CA SER A 195 -25.12 -15.63 32.24
C SER A 195 -24.13 -15.06 33.28
N LYS A 196 -22.82 -15.37 33.17
CA LYS A 196 -21.78 -14.96 34.12
C LYS A 196 -20.88 -13.83 33.60
N LYS A 197 -21.33 -13.05 32.62
CA LYS A 197 -20.74 -11.75 32.27
C LYS A 197 -21.57 -10.63 32.85
#